data_AF-A0A812MR10-F1
#
_entry.id   AF-A0A812MR10-F1
#
_cell.length_a   1.000
_cell.length_b   1.000
_cell.length_c   1.000
_cell.angle_alpha   90.00
_cell.angle_beta   90.00
_cell.angle_gamma   90.00
#
_symmetry.space_group_name_H-M   'P 1'
#
loop_
_entity.id
_entity.type
_entity.pdbx_description
1 polymer ?
#
loop_
_entity_poly.entity_id
_entity_poly.type
_entity_poly.pdbx_seq_one_letter_code
_entity_poly.pdbx_strand_id
1 'polypeptide(L)'
;MSAAFVKLANASSSSWGRALHLNLPKVAVADTRSALPQHRAASGAARTKAAEPDASQRSGLACWFGQQHYGRPMSQVAAEDPGYCRWILRVAEEDTSSRQLQQAAAWLSLNAPHLKDGSEQLRAGLAQYLSKLAVEDPAYCQWILREAKGGDASPKIRAMADWLVENAPHVQERGVLVSGRTHHGRPISELVTEDPVFCQWALQKAEERLCRNAWYRCQASQAQRWQGMIPPTDAVASLREGVFCTSSDPSKHRGRPMQEVVAEDPAYCLWVLQQAEAPTASHGLREMAKWLTANASHLKDKGCFASGGKYHGRPMSDLVTEDASYCKWVLRRAKDPSSSQTLREKALWLKEHAPHLEEQLAAKVEAPITGVRKGKEESDEEFLSRLVAEDPSYCLWILRAAKEKEASRKLRDRAAWLSKHAPHLKETQVVRMRSVHRGIPLPQLVAEDPRWCRFVLDQVEAKCEEFTEVAVWLRENAPELREASSDSLQDDEPIIEELSRRMLERYGQWFVIRHGKHRMKTFAAVVEEAPSFVRWAEKTVARNTAEKGAVGRNSNNFKLLVAFARQLRSKETDTEVTFASGQILTEGFAPRATEIMAA
;
A
#
# COMPACT_ATOMS: atom_id res chain seq x y z
N MET A 1 38.10 -60.70 13.87
CA MET A 1 38.90 -60.16 14.99
C MET A 1 37.98 -59.31 15.86
N SER A 2 38.06 -59.41 17.18
CA SER A 2 37.20 -58.76 18.19
C SER A 2 37.16 -57.22 18.03
N ALA A 3 36.07 -56.47 18.19
CA ALA A 3 34.98 -56.42 19.20
C ALA A 3 35.35 -55.67 20.51
N ALA A 4 34.43 -54.79 20.96
CA ALA A 4 34.40 -54.03 22.24
C ALA A 4 35.43 -52.86 22.39
N PHE A 5 35.27 -51.80 23.22
CA PHE A 5 34.14 -51.31 24.05
C PHE A 5 34.31 -49.79 24.41
N VAL A 6 33.18 -49.07 24.56
CA VAL A 6 32.81 -48.01 25.57
C VAL A 6 33.81 -46.96 26.14
N LYS A 7 33.35 -45.68 26.07
CA LYS A 7 33.50 -44.50 26.97
C LYS A 7 34.57 -44.45 28.08
N LEU A 8 35.24 -43.29 28.21
CA LEU A 8 34.97 -42.29 29.28
C LEU A 8 35.70 -40.95 29.04
N ALA A 9 35.30 -39.91 29.78
CA ALA A 9 35.85 -38.55 29.69
C ALA A 9 36.75 -38.22 30.88
N ASN A 10 37.74 -37.33 30.71
CA ASN A 10 37.86 -36.13 31.56
C ASN A 10 38.96 -35.12 31.15
N ALA A 11 38.72 -33.87 31.56
CA ALA A 11 39.67 -32.83 31.98
C ALA A 11 40.94 -32.51 31.15
N SER A 12 41.02 -31.25 30.69
CA SER A 12 42.23 -30.43 30.79
C SER A 12 41.84 -28.98 31.07
N SER A 13 42.62 -28.28 31.92
CA SER A 13 42.28 -26.95 32.47
C SER A 13 43.53 -26.10 32.67
N SER A 14 43.52 -24.88 32.15
CA SER A 14 44.38 -23.74 32.53
C SER A 14 43.77 -22.46 31.92
N SER A 15 43.21 -21.53 32.73
CA SER A 15 43.87 -20.36 33.37
C SER A 15 44.47 -19.37 32.36
N TRP A 16 44.29 -18.03 32.42
CA TRP A 16 43.84 -17.07 33.44
C TRP A 16 42.93 -15.99 32.76
N GLY A 17 42.23 -15.04 33.40
CA GLY A 17 41.95 -14.76 34.82
C GLY A 17 41.94 -13.24 35.17
N ARG A 18 40.86 -12.73 35.82
CA ARG A 18 40.58 -11.33 36.28
C ARG A 18 40.08 -10.32 35.22
N ALA A 19 39.24 -9.31 35.53
CA ALA A 19 38.35 -9.07 36.70
C ALA A 19 37.35 -7.94 36.41
N LEU A 20 36.16 -7.96 37.03
CA LEU A 20 35.58 -6.87 37.84
C LEU A 20 34.21 -7.29 38.44
N HIS A 21 34.09 -7.19 39.75
CA HIS A 21 32.84 -7.37 40.53
C HIS A 21 32.22 -6.00 40.83
N LEU A 22 30.90 -5.92 40.97
CA LEU A 22 30.25 -5.17 42.06
C LEU A 22 28.81 -5.69 42.30
N ASN A 23 28.29 -5.43 43.51
CA ASN A 23 27.23 -6.24 44.14
C ASN A 23 25.78 -5.71 43.94
N LEU A 24 24.80 -6.61 44.08
CA LEU A 24 23.43 -6.32 44.51
C LEU A 24 22.97 -7.35 45.57
N PRO A 25 22.21 -6.94 46.61
CA PRO A 25 21.84 -7.82 47.72
C PRO A 25 20.52 -8.61 47.51
N LYS A 26 20.42 -9.75 48.20
CA LYS A 26 19.19 -10.58 48.31
C LYS A 26 18.35 -10.15 49.52
N VAL A 27 17.03 -10.35 49.45
CA VAL A 27 16.12 -10.40 50.61
C VAL A 27 15.36 -11.73 50.58
N ALA A 28 15.02 -12.26 51.77
CA ALA A 28 14.70 -13.65 52.00
C ALA A 28 13.21 -14.00 51.94
N VAL A 29 12.93 -15.30 51.79
CA VAL A 29 11.61 -15.94 51.96
C VAL A 29 11.50 -16.43 53.41
N ALA A 30 10.32 -16.30 54.01
CA ALA A 30 9.97 -16.96 55.27
C ALA A 30 8.60 -17.65 55.14
N ASP A 31 8.48 -18.80 55.80
CA ASP A 31 7.39 -19.78 55.73
C ASP A 31 6.78 -19.96 57.13
N THR A 32 5.46 -20.19 57.26
CA THR A 32 4.88 -20.96 58.39
C THR A 32 3.38 -21.28 58.24
N ARG A 33 2.94 -22.25 59.04
CA ARG A 33 1.70 -23.06 58.88
C ARG A 33 0.51 -22.64 59.77
N SER A 34 -0.70 -22.83 59.21
CA SER A 34 -1.86 -23.58 59.74
C SER A 34 -2.38 -23.39 61.20
N ALA A 35 -3.68 -23.10 61.32
CA ALA A 35 -4.56 -23.62 62.39
C ALA A 35 -6.06 -23.61 61.97
N LEU A 36 -6.82 -24.63 62.38
CA LEU A 36 -8.29 -24.72 62.32
C LEU A 36 -8.88 -24.54 63.75
N PRO A 37 -10.18 -24.19 63.89
CA PRO A 37 -11.13 -25.16 64.48
C PRO A 37 -12.55 -25.15 63.87
N GLN A 38 -13.44 -26.00 64.40
CA GLN A 38 -14.70 -26.45 63.78
C GLN A 38 -15.99 -26.00 64.52
N HIS A 39 -17.15 -26.18 63.85
CA HIS A 39 -18.53 -26.41 64.37
C HIS A 39 -19.21 -25.27 65.18
N ARG A 40 -20.54 -25.02 65.16
CA ARG A 40 -21.76 -25.81 64.88
C ARG A 40 -22.95 -24.84 64.63
N ALA A 41 -24.15 -25.36 64.38
CA ALA A 41 -25.31 -24.62 63.87
C ALA A 41 -26.29 -24.07 64.94
N ALA A 42 -27.08 -23.04 64.57
CA ALA A 42 -28.39 -22.75 65.15
C ALA A 42 -29.30 -22.00 64.15
N SER A 43 -30.59 -22.31 64.16
CA SER A 43 -31.64 -21.69 63.35
C SER A 43 -32.30 -20.51 64.07
N GLY A 44 -32.65 -19.44 63.36
CA GLY A 44 -33.46 -18.35 63.92
C GLY A 44 -33.98 -17.39 62.87
N ALA A 45 -35.30 -17.34 62.67
CA ALA A 45 -35.94 -16.36 61.81
C ALA A 45 -36.03 -15.00 62.54
N ALA A 46 -35.38 -13.96 62.01
CA ALA A 46 -35.48 -12.60 62.52
C ALA A 46 -35.72 -11.60 61.39
N ARG A 47 -36.84 -10.88 61.49
CA ARG A 47 -37.31 -9.89 60.52
C ARG A 47 -36.53 -8.58 60.72
N THR A 48 -35.43 -8.39 60.01
CA THR A 48 -34.64 -7.15 60.08
C THR A 48 -35.23 -6.07 59.18
N LYS A 49 -35.33 -4.85 59.72
CA LYS A 49 -35.61 -3.64 58.94
C LYS A 49 -34.53 -3.48 57.87
N ALA A 50 -34.89 -2.97 56.69
CA ALA A 50 -33.91 -2.51 55.72
C ALA A 50 -33.07 -1.40 56.36
N ALA A 51 -31.80 -1.69 56.62
CA ALA A 51 -30.82 -0.68 56.98
C ALA A 51 -30.59 0.21 55.76
N GLU A 52 -30.51 1.52 55.96
CA GLU A 52 -30.01 2.40 54.90
C GLU A 52 -28.58 1.96 54.54
N PRO A 53 -28.23 1.87 53.24
CA PRO A 53 -26.89 1.50 52.83
C PRO A 53 -25.91 2.57 53.29
N ASP A 54 -24.95 2.14 54.12
CA ASP A 54 -23.86 2.94 54.68
C ASP A 54 -23.25 3.85 53.60
N ALA A 55 -23.17 5.16 53.89
CA ALA A 55 -22.69 6.18 52.97
C ALA A 55 -21.27 5.88 52.45
N SER A 56 -20.49 5.10 53.21
CA SER A 56 -19.18 4.56 52.83
C SER A 56 -19.19 3.76 51.51
N GLN A 57 -20.31 3.10 51.15
CA GLN A 57 -20.39 2.31 49.91
C GLN A 57 -20.68 3.13 48.64
N ARG A 58 -21.18 4.37 48.75
CA ARG A 58 -21.59 5.15 47.56
C ARG A 58 -20.41 5.70 46.74
N SER A 59 -19.25 5.91 47.37
CA SER A 59 -18.06 6.53 46.78
C SER A 59 -17.06 5.54 46.14
N GLY A 60 -17.27 4.22 46.28
CA GLY A 60 -16.20 3.23 46.11
C GLY A 60 -15.97 2.63 44.71
N LEU A 61 -16.82 2.87 43.71
CA LEU A 61 -16.63 2.22 42.40
C LEU A 61 -15.57 2.95 41.56
N ALA A 62 -14.35 2.40 41.51
CA ALA A 62 -13.33 2.84 40.55
C ALA A 62 -13.63 2.35 39.12
N CYS A 63 -13.26 3.15 38.13
CA CYS A 63 -13.31 2.79 36.71
C CYS A 63 -12.08 1.94 36.37
N TRP A 64 -12.28 0.66 36.02
CA TRP A 64 -11.19 -0.30 35.75
C TRP A 64 -10.94 -0.54 34.25
N PHE A 65 -11.57 0.27 33.40
CA PHE A 65 -11.53 0.15 31.95
C PHE A 65 -11.36 1.55 31.32
N GLY A 66 -10.77 1.60 30.13
CA GLY A 66 -10.34 2.84 29.47
C GLY A 66 -9.04 3.42 30.06
N GLN A 67 -8.03 3.65 29.22
CA GLN A 67 -6.70 4.08 29.67
C GLN A 67 -6.69 5.49 30.33
N GLN A 68 -7.65 6.35 29.97
CA GLN A 68 -7.76 7.73 30.50
C GLN A 68 -8.50 7.82 31.85
N HIS A 69 -9.32 6.83 32.20
CA HIS A 69 -10.14 6.84 33.43
C HIS A 69 -9.74 5.75 34.43
N TYR A 70 -8.73 4.93 34.12
CA TYR A 70 -8.32 3.80 34.95
C TYR A 70 -7.95 4.22 36.38
N GLY A 71 -8.58 3.55 37.37
CA GLY A 71 -8.39 3.80 38.79
C GLY A 71 -9.13 5.02 39.36
N ARG A 72 -9.81 5.83 38.51
CA ARG A 72 -10.56 7.02 38.96
C ARG A 72 -11.94 6.63 39.49
N PRO A 73 -12.47 7.28 40.55
CA PRO A 73 -13.82 6.99 41.05
C PRO A 73 -14.90 7.39 40.04
N MET A 74 -15.92 6.55 39.86
CA MET A 74 -16.96 6.73 38.84
C MET A 74 -17.75 8.03 38.99
N SER A 75 -17.87 8.56 40.22
CA SER A 75 -18.44 9.88 40.50
C SER A 75 -17.64 11.03 39.86
N GLN A 76 -16.31 10.96 39.90
CA GLN A 76 -15.44 11.93 39.26
C GLN A 76 -15.47 11.80 37.73
N VAL A 77 -15.48 10.55 37.22
CA VAL A 77 -15.59 10.29 35.78
C VAL A 77 -16.93 10.82 35.23
N ALA A 78 -18.04 10.64 35.96
CA ALA A 78 -19.35 11.15 35.57
C ALA A 78 -19.43 12.68 35.53
N ALA A 79 -18.67 13.38 36.38
CA ALA A 79 -18.62 14.84 36.41
C ALA A 79 -17.69 15.44 35.33
N GLU A 80 -16.55 14.80 35.07
CA GLU A 80 -15.54 15.31 34.12
C GLU A 80 -15.76 14.83 32.67
N ASP A 81 -16.23 13.59 32.47
CA ASP A 81 -16.53 13.04 31.15
C ASP A 81 -17.91 12.33 31.11
N PRO A 82 -19.01 13.12 31.05
CA PRO A 82 -20.35 12.58 30.86
C PRO A 82 -20.52 11.87 29.50
N GLY A 83 -19.63 12.11 28.52
CA GLY A 83 -19.62 11.41 27.24
C GLY A 83 -19.19 9.95 27.40
N TYR A 84 -18.11 9.72 28.13
CA TYR A 84 -17.61 8.39 28.47
C TYR A 84 -18.63 7.60 29.30
N CYS A 85 -19.24 8.22 30.31
CA CYS A 85 -20.27 7.55 31.12
C CYS A 85 -21.53 7.17 30.31
N ARG A 86 -21.93 7.97 29.30
CA ARG A 86 -22.99 7.59 28.35
C ARG A 86 -22.59 6.42 27.45
N TRP A 87 -21.30 6.29 27.10
CA TRP A 87 -20.79 5.11 26.39
C TRP A 87 -20.85 3.85 27.27
N ILE A 88 -20.45 3.94 28.55
CA ILE A 88 -20.57 2.82 29.52
C ILE A 88 -22.02 2.33 29.60
N LEU A 89 -22.96 3.26 29.81
CA LEU A 89 -24.39 2.95 29.93
C LEU A 89 -24.91 2.16 28.72
N ARG A 90 -24.49 2.54 27.50
CA ARG A 90 -24.90 1.86 26.26
C ARG A 90 -24.24 0.50 26.07
N VAL A 91 -22.91 0.40 26.21
CA VAL A 91 -22.20 -0.87 25.94
C VAL A 91 -22.58 -1.94 26.97
N ALA A 92 -22.98 -1.55 28.17
CA ALA A 92 -23.50 -2.48 29.19
C ALA A 92 -24.89 -3.09 28.87
N GLU A 93 -25.61 -2.58 27.87
CA GLU A 93 -26.88 -3.15 27.39
C GLU A 93 -26.68 -4.31 26.40
N GLU A 94 -25.46 -4.50 25.89
CA GLU A 94 -25.12 -5.61 24.99
C GLU A 94 -24.95 -6.92 25.78
N ASP A 95 -25.51 -8.04 25.30
CA ASP A 95 -25.42 -9.37 25.96
C ASP A 95 -23.97 -9.86 26.13
N THR A 96 -23.05 -9.37 25.30
CA THR A 96 -21.61 -9.67 25.33
C THR A 96 -20.80 -8.78 26.28
N SER A 97 -21.46 -7.85 26.99
CA SER A 97 -20.79 -6.89 27.86
C SER A 97 -20.15 -7.53 29.09
N SER A 98 -19.03 -6.98 29.54
CA SER A 98 -18.35 -7.50 30.73
C SER A 98 -19.14 -7.16 32.00
N ARG A 99 -19.12 -8.07 33.00
CA ARG A 99 -19.75 -7.85 34.31
C ARG A 99 -19.31 -6.54 34.98
N GLN A 100 -18.11 -6.06 34.69
CA GLN A 100 -17.56 -4.79 35.19
C GLN A 100 -18.23 -3.57 34.53
N LEU A 101 -18.50 -3.62 33.22
CA LEU A 101 -19.26 -2.58 32.52
C LEU A 101 -20.72 -2.56 33.01
N GLN A 102 -21.34 -3.74 33.19
CA GLN A 102 -22.69 -3.87 33.75
C GLN A 102 -22.79 -3.26 35.17
N GLN A 103 -21.80 -3.55 36.04
CA GLN A 103 -21.71 -2.95 37.37
C GLN A 103 -21.56 -1.42 37.33
N ALA A 104 -20.75 -0.90 36.41
CA ALA A 104 -20.59 0.54 36.23
C ALA A 104 -21.85 1.22 35.68
N ALA A 105 -22.54 0.61 34.71
CA ALA A 105 -23.80 1.11 34.18
C ALA A 105 -24.93 1.06 35.22
N ALA A 106 -24.98 0.04 36.08
CA ALA A 106 -25.91 -0.02 37.21
C ALA A 106 -25.61 1.10 38.23
N TRP A 107 -24.34 1.36 38.54
CA TRP A 107 -23.95 2.46 39.43
C TRP A 107 -24.31 3.83 38.83
N LEU A 108 -24.00 4.07 37.55
CA LEU A 108 -24.34 5.31 36.83
C LEU A 108 -25.85 5.52 36.74
N SER A 109 -26.61 4.45 36.50
CA SER A 109 -28.09 4.48 36.49
C SER A 109 -28.70 4.97 37.80
N LEU A 110 -28.06 4.65 38.93
CA LEU A 110 -28.55 5.01 40.27
C LEU A 110 -28.05 6.39 40.72
N ASN A 111 -26.79 6.74 40.43
CA ASN A 111 -26.12 7.92 41.01
C ASN A 111 -26.04 9.11 40.03
N ALA A 112 -26.22 8.90 38.73
CA ALA A 112 -26.18 9.93 37.70
C ALA A 112 -27.31 9.78 36.67
N PRO A 113 -28.60 9.77 37.11
CA PRO A 113 -29.74 9.48 36.23
C PRO A 113 -29.84 10.45 35.03
N HIS A 114 -29.46 11.72 35.22
CA HIS A 114 -29.40 12.75 34.16
C HIS A 114 -28.51 12.37 32.96
N LEU A 115 -27.63 11.38 33.09
CA LEU A 115 -26.83 10.86 31.97
C LEU A 115 -27.64 9.98 31.02
N LYS A 116 -28.75 9.36 31.46
CA LYS A 116 -29.69 8.64 30.58
C LYS A 116 -30.51 9.61 29.74
N ASP A 117 -31.00 10.68 30.35
CA ASP A 117 -31.89 11.67 29.71
C ASP A 117 -31.15 12.57 28.71
N GLY A 118 -29.81 12.58 28.74
CA GLY A 118 -28.96 13.28 27.78
C GLY A 118 -29.17 12.89 26.30
N SER A 119 -29.97 11.86 26.01
CA SER A 119 -30.45 11.57 24.65
C SER A 119 -31.34 12.67 24.08
N GLU A 120 -32.10 13.41 24.90
CA GLU A 120 -32.99 14.47 24.43
C GLU A 120 -32.25 15.75 24.04
N GLN A 121 -31.26 16.19 24.84
CA GLN A 121 -30.41 17.32 24.45
C GLN A 121 -29.55 17.00 23.22
N LEU A 122 -29.07 15.76 23.10
CA LEU A 122 -28.42 15.30 21.87
C LEU A 122 -29.40 15.31 20.70
N ARG A 123 -30.65 14.81 20.86
CA ARG A 123 -31.70 14.87 19.83
C ARG A 123 -32.05 16.29 19.42
N ALA A 124 -32.15 17.24 20.34
CA ALA A 124 -32.46 18.64 20.03
C ALA A 124 -31.37 19.30 19.16
N GLY A 125 -30.09 19.11 19.50
CA GLY A 125 -28.98 19.58 18.66
C GLY A 125 -28.88 18.83 17.33
N LEU A 126 -29.14 17.52 17.34
CA LEU A 126 -29.17 16.69 16.13
C LEU A 126 -30.30 17.12 15.19
N ALA A 127 -31.48 17.45 15.71
CA ALA A 127 -32.66 17.86 14.95
C ALA A 127 -32.45 19.21 14.26
N GLN A 128 -31.87 20.20 14.96
CA GLN A 128 -31.52 21.49 14.33
C GLN A 128 -30.48 21.29 13.22
N TYR A 129 -29.47 20.45 13.46
CA TYR A 129 -28.45 20.13 12.45
C TYR A 129 -29.04 19.39 11.24
N LEU A 130 -29.81 18.32 11.46
CA LEU A 130 -30.40 17.50 10.39
C LEU A 130 -31.49 18.24 9.62
N SER A 131 -32.26 19.13 10.26
CA SER A 131 -33.24 19.99 9.59
C SER A 131 -32.56 20.91 8.57
N LYS A 132 -31.47 21.56 8.98
CA LYS A 132 -30.64 22.38 8.09
C LYS A 132 -29.99 21.53 6.98
N LEU A 133 -29.44 20.37 7.35
CA LEU A 133 -28.72 19.48 6.43
C LEU A 133 -29.64 18.83 5.38
N ALA A 134 -30.91 18.55 5.70
CA ALA A 134 -31.88 18.03 4.75
C ALA A 134 -32.17 19.01 3.60
N VAL A 135 -32.03 20.32 3.85
CA VAL A 135 -32.17 21.38 2.85
C VAL A 135 -30.84 21.63 2.11
N GLU A 136 -29.71 21.68 2.82
CA GLU A 136 -28.40 21.99 2.23
C GLU A 136 -27.74 20.82 1.49
N ASP A 137 -27.88 19.59 1.97
CA ASP A 137 -27.31 18.38 1.38
C ASP A 137 -28.24 17.14 1.55
N PRO A 138 -29.32 17.07 0.74
CA PRO A 138 -30.20 15.90 0.73
C PRO A 138 -29.47 14.61 0.30
N ALA A 139 -28.36 14.70 -0.44
CA ALA A 139 -27.60 13.52 -0.87
C ALA A 139 -26.86 12.85 0.29
N TYR A 140 -26.32 13.64 1.23
CA TYR A 140 -25.74 13.13 2.47
C TYR A 140 -26.81 12.55 3.41
N CYS A 141 -27.98 13.20 3.55
CA CYS A 141 -29.09 12.63 4.30
C CYS A 141 -29.58 11.29 3.70
N GLN A 142 -29.57 11.13 2.36
CA GLN A 142 -29.81 9.84 1.71
C GLN A 142 -28.68 8.82 1.88
N TRP A 143 -27.42 9.24 2.07
CA TRP A 143 -26.38 8.32 2.50
C TRP A 143 -26.64 7.81 3.91
N ILE A 144 -26.99 8.68 4.87
CA ILE A 144 -27.39 8.28 6.24
C ILE A 144 -28.52 7.23 6.20
N LEU A 145 -29.59 7.48 5.43
CA LEU A 145 -30.72 6.56 5.30
C LEU A 145 -30.37 5.19 4.66
N ARG A 146 -29.33 5.12 3.82
CA ARG A 146 -28.83 3.86 3.25
C ARG A 146 -27.89 3.14 4.20
N GLU A 147 -26.95 3.88 4.79
CA GLU A 147 -25.97 3.37 5.74
C GLU A 147 -26.67 2.77 6.97
N ALA A 148 -27.72 3.43 7.48
CA ALA A 148 -28.52 2.96 8.62
C ALA A 148 -29.21 1.59 8.40
N LYS A 149 -29.46 1.20 7.15
CA LYS A 149 -30.00 -0.13 6.80
C LYS A 149 -28.94 -1.23 6.83
N GLY A 150 -27.66 -0.87 6.95
CA GLY A 150 -26.57 -1.81 7.19
C GLY A 150 -26.57 -2.36 8.62
N GLY A 151 -26.32 -3.67 8.76
CA GLY A 151 -26.24 -4.33 10.08
C GLY A 151 -25.18 -3.73 11.00
N ASP A 152 -24.10 -3.18 10.44
CA ASP A 152 -22.98 -2.57 11.17
C ASP A 152 -23.15 -1.05 11.41
N ALA A 153 -24.29 -0.46 11.06
CA ALA A 153 -24.52 0.99 11.18
C ALA A 153 -24.40 1.47 12.64
N SER A 154 -23.59 2.51 12.87
CA SER A 154 -23.41 3.07 14.21
C SER A 154 -24.74 3.57 14.81
N PRO A 155 -24.94 3.50 16.14
CA PRO A 155 -26.16 3.99 16.79
C PRO A 155 -26.48 5.47 16.48
N LYS A 156 -25.45 6.29 16.21
CA LYS A 156 -25.61 7.69 15.79
C LYS A 156 -26.24 7.79 14.39
N ILE A 157 -25.79 6.97 13.44
CA ILE A 157 -26.32 6.94 12.07
C ILE A 157 -27.77 6.42 12.06
N ARG A 158 -28.10 5.41 12.89
CA ARG A 158 -29.49 4.96 13.06
C ARG A 158 -30.38 6.08 13.63
N ALA A 159 -29.98 6.71 14.74
CA ALA A 159 -30.75 7.82 15.31
C ALA A 159 -30.91 9.02 14.37
N MET A 160 -29.92 9.30 13.50
CA MET A 160 -30.04 10.30 12.43
C MET A 160 -31.03 9.86 11.34
N ALA A 161 -31.00 8.59 10.94
CA ALA A 161 -31.94 8.04 9.95
C ALA A 161 -33.38 8.01 10.47
N ASP A 162 -33.61 7.57 11.71
CA ASP A 162 -34.93 7.55 12.35
C ASP A 162 -35.54 8.97 12.39
N TRP A 163 -34.73 9.97 12.75
CA TRP A 163 -35.17 11.36 12.74
C TRP A 163 -35.52 11.85 11.33
N LEU A 164 -34.68 11.53 10.32
CA LEU A 164 -34.94 11.88 8.92
C LEU A 164 -36.18 11.18 8.35
N VAL A 165 -36.49 9.96 8.78
CA VAL A 165 -37.71 9.22 8.41
C VAL A 165 -38.95 9.95 8.89
N GLU A 166 -38.96 10.38 10.15
CA GLU A 166 -40.11 11.01 10.80
C GLU A 166 -40.28 12.49 10.39
N ASN A 167 -39.18 13.24 10.25
CA ASN A 167 -39.20 14.70 10.15
C ASN A 167 -38.84 15.25 8.75
N ALA A 168 -38.24 14.44 7.88
CA ALA A 168 -37.80 14.85 6.54
C ALA A 168 -38.20 13.84 5.43
N PRO A 169 -39.49 13.45 5.31
CA PRO A 169 -39.94 12.43 4.35
C PRO A 169 -39.59 12.75 2.88
N HIS A 170 -39.50 14.03 2.52
CA HIS A 170 -39.08 14.49 1.20
C HIS A 170 -37.66 14.04 0.77
N VAL A 171 -36.82 13.65 1.74
CA VAL A 171 -35.48 13.07 1.47
C VAL A 171 -35.58 11.60 1.06
N GLN A 172 -36.61 10.87 1.52
CA GLN A 172 -36.75 9.43 1.30
C GLN A 172 -37.16 9.06 -0.13
N GLU A 173 -38.04 9.84 -0.76
CA GLU A 173 -38.69 9.46 -2.03
C GLU A 173 -37.92 9.82 -3.30
N ARG A 174 -36.80 10.54 -3.19
CA ARG A 174 -35.97 10.89 -4.34
C ARG A 174 -35.13 9.68 -4.77
N GLY A 175 -35.71 8.88 -5.68
CA GLY A 175 -35.05 7.73 -6.32
C GLY A 175 -33.72 8.10 -7.01
N VAL A 176 -32.94 7.07 -7.37
CA VAL A 176 -31.52 7.12 -7.83
C VAL A 176 -31.05 8.53 -8.21
N LEU A 177 -30.30 9.16 -7.31
CA LEU A 177 -29.70 10.48 -7.54
C LEU A 177 -28.54 10.38 -8.54
N VAL A 178 -28.40 11.40 -9.37
CA VAL A 178 -27.28 11.49 -10.33
C VAL A 178 -25.98 11.92 -9.63
N SER A 179 -24.89 11.25 -10.00
CA SER A 179 -23.52 11.61 -9.65
C SER A 179 -22.80 12.21 -10.87
N GLY A 180 -22.74 13.54 -10.93
CA GLY A 180 -22.09 14.29 -12.00
C GLY A 180 -22.15 15.79 -11.74
N ARG A 181 -21.14 16.56 -12.19
CA ARG A 181 -20.94 17.97 -11.76
C ARG A 181 -22.14 18.88 -11.98
N THR A 182 -22.90 18.70 -13.05
CA THR A 182 -24.03 19.57 -13.43
C THR A 182 -25.37 19.20 -12.79
N HIS A 183 -25.56 17.94 -12.38
CA HIS A 183 -26.85 17.43 -11.89
C HIS A 183 -26.70 16.64 -10.57
N HIS A 184 -25.66 16.93 -9.78
CA HIS A 184 -25.39 16.19 -8.56
C HIS A 184 -26.53 16.34 -7.56
N GLY A 185 -26.96 15.23 -6.95
CA GLY A 185 -28.00 15.24 -5.93
C GLY A 185 -29.42 15.41 -6.47
N ARG A 186 -29.58 15.60 -7.80
CA ARG A 186 -30.89 15.64 -8.45
C ARG A 186 -31.37 14.21 -8.74
N PRO A 187 -32.64 13.85 -8.45
CA PRO A 187 -33.18 12.53 -8.76
C PRO A 187 -33.37 12.39 -10.27
N ILE A 188 -33.17 11.18 -10.79
CA ILE A 188 -33.37 10.90 -12.23
C ILE A 188 -34.78 11.27 -12.71
N SER A 189 -35.82 11.15 -11.87
CA SER A 189 -37.19 11.54 -12.22
C SER A 189 -37.35 13.03 -12.54
N GLU A 190 -36.67 13.91 -11.81
CA GLU A 190 -36.69 15.37 -12.00
C GLU A 190 -35.87 15.78 -13.24
N LEU A 191 -34.77 15.05 -13.50
CA LEU A 191 -33.95 15.26 -14.70
C LEU A 191 -34.64 14.78 -15.98
N VAL A 192 -35.43 13.71 -15.94
CA VAL A 192 -36.23 13.28 -17.09
C VAL A 192 -37.22 14.37 -17.54
N THR A 193 -37.72 15.19 -16.61
CA THR A 193 -38.60 16.32 -16.92
C THR A 193 -37.86 17.61 -17.28
N GLU A 194 -36.77 17.94 -16.60
CA GLU A 194 -36.10 19.25 -16.75
C GLU A 194 -34.90 19.25 -17.70
N ASP A 195 -34.19 18.13 -17.85
CA ASP A 195 -33.09 17.96 -18.79
C ASP A 195 -33.13 16.57 -19.46
N PRO A 196 -34.13 16.32 -20.34
CA PRO A 196 -34.22 15.08 -21.08
C PRO A 196 -33.00 14.84 -21.99
N VAL A 197 -32.27 15.90 -22.36
CA VAL A 197 -31.05 15.82 -23.19
C VAL A 197 -29.90 15.20 -22.38
N PHE A 198 -29.71 15.62 -21.12
CA PHE A 198 -28.78 14.97 -20.20
C PHE A 198 -29.14 13.51 -19.94
N CYS A 199 -30.43 13.20 -19.73
CA CYS A 199 -30.89 11.82 -19.58
C CYS A 199 -30.62 10.97 -20.83
N GLN A 200 -30.88 11.50 -22.03
CA GLN A 200 -30.59 10.82 -23.30
C GLN A 200 -29.07 10.62 -23.50
N TRP A 201 -28.25 11.62 -23.16
CA TRP A 201 -26.79 11.50 -23.16
C TRP A 201 -26.29 10.45 -22.15
N ALA A 202 -26.88 10.39 -20.96
CA ALA A 202 -26.51 9.42 -19.93
C ALA A 202 -26.85 8.00 -20.36
N LEU A 203 -28.00 7.78 -20.99
CA LEU A 203 -28.39 6.52 -21.63
C LEU A 203 -27.42 6.16 -22.77
N GLN A 204 -27.15 7.09 -23.69
CA GLN A 204 -26.18 6.89 -24.77
C GLN A 204 -24.78 6.55 -24.26
N LYS A 205 -24.32 7.15 -23.16
CA LYS A 205 -23.04 6.81 -22.51
C LYS A 205 -23.07 5.49 -21.75
N ALA A 206 -24.21 5.09 -21.20
CA ALA A 206 -24.40 3.74 -20.67
C ALA A 206 -24.34 2.71 -21.80
N GLU A 207 -25.01 2.96 -22.93
CA GLU A 207 -24.94 2.14 -24.15
C GLU A 207 -23.52 2.09 -24.72
N GLU A 208 -22.80 3.20 -24.87
CA GLU A 208 -21.39 3.19 -25.29
C GLU A 208 -20.51 2.33 -24.38
N ARG A 209 -20.75 2.35 -23.07
CA ARG A 209 -20.01 1.51 -22.09
C ARG A 209 -20.43 0.05 -22.19
N LEU A 210 -21.71 -0.23 -22.39
CA LEU A 210 -22.23 -1.57 -22.62
C LEU A 210 -21.73 -2.13 -23.96
N CYS A 211 -21.63 -1.33 -25.01
CA CYS A 211 -21.05 -1.67 -26.32
C CYS A 211 -19.54 -1.89 -26.24
N ARG A 212 -18.79 -1.10 -25.46
CA ARG A 212 -17.36 -1.41 -25.18
C ARG A 212 -17.21 -2.73 -24.41
N ASN A 213 -18.03 -2.95 -23.39
CA ASN A 213 -18.03 -4.21 -22.63
C ASN A 213 -18.51 -5.39 -23.48
N ALA A 214 -19.45 -5.18 -24.41
CA ALA A 214 -19.89 -6.16 -25.39
C ALA A 214 -18.83 -6.41 -26.47
N TRP A 215 -18.02 -5.42 -26.84
CA TRP A 215 -16.88 -5.57 -27.73
C TRP A 215 -15.78 -6.42 -27.08
N TYR A 216 -15.44 -6.16 -25.81
CA TYR A 216 -14.55 -7.03 -25.03
C TYR A 216 -15.10 -8.46 -24.87
N ARG A 217 -16.41 -8.61 -24.60
CA ARG A 217 -17.07 -9.92 -24.60
C ARG A 217 -17.03 -10.58 -25.98
N CYS A 218 -17.26 -9.86 -27.07
CA CYS A 218 -17.27 -10.39 -28.43
C CYS A 218 -15.86 -10.84 -28.86
N GLN A 219 -14.81 -10.13 -28.46
CA GLN A 219 -13.43 -10.54 -28.67
C GLN A 219 -13.09 -11.82 -27.88
N ALA A 220 -13.54 -11.91 -26.61
CA ALA A 220 -13.41 -13.14 -25.82
C ALA A 220 -14.25 -14.31 -26.40
N SER A 221 -15.45 -14.03 -26.91
CA SER A 221 -16.32 -15.01 -27.58
C SER A 221 -15.71 -15.49 -28.90
N GLN A 222 -15.08 -14.62 -29.70
CA GLN A 222 -14.37 -15.03 -30.91
C GLN A 222 -13.16 -15.91 -30.58
N ALA A 223 -12.42 -15.63 -29.50
CA ALA A 223 -11.33 -16.50 -29.04
C ALA A 223 -11.83 -17.89 -28.62
N GLN A 224 -13.00 -17.99 -27.98
CA GLN A 224 -13.62 -19.28 -27.64
C GLN A 224 -14.26 -19.99 -28.84
N ARG A 225 -14.70 -19.28 -29.88
CA ARG A 225 -15.40 -19.86 -31.05
C ARG A 225 -14.53 -20.71 -31.97
N TRP A 226 -13.21 -20.73 -31.78
CA TRP A 226 -12.27 -21.55 -32.55
C TRP A 226 -11.99 -22.93 -31.91
N GLN A 227 -12.67 -23.29 -30.81
CA GLN A 227 -12.54 -24.61 -30.17
C GLN A 227 -13.92 -25.24 -29.89
N GLY A 228 -14.34 -26.15 -30.78
CA GLY A 228 -15.31 -27.21 -30.46
C GLY A 228 -16.80 -26.89 -30.66
N MET A 229 -17.44 -27.59 -31.59
CA MET A 229 -18.90 -27.70 -31.72
C MET A 229 -19.45 -28.88 -30.91
N ILE A 230 -20.60 -28.71 -30.26
CA ILE A 230 -21.82 -29.58 -30.29
C ILE A 230 -22.88 -28.95 -29.34
N PRO A 231 -24.21 -29.00 -29.65
CA PRO A 231 -25.26 -28.28 -28.89
C PRO A 231 -26.11 -29.25 -28.01
N PRO A 232 -27.34 -28.94 -27.57
CA PRO A 232 -27.56 -28.50 -26.18
C PRO A 232 -28.62 -29.29 -25.39
N THR A 233 -28.56 -29.23 -24.05
CA THR A 233 -29.76 -29.42 -23.21
C THR A 233 -29.68 -28.64 -21.89
N ASP A 234 -30.83 -28.05 -21.55
CA ASP A 234 -31.38 -27.80 -20.22
C ASP A 234 -30.63 -26.90 -19.23
N ALA A 235 -31.00 -25.63 -19.26
CA ALA A 235 -30.98 -24.77 -18.10
C ALA A 235 -32.17 -25.09 -17.17
N VAL A 236 -31.92 -25.17 -15.86
CA VAL A 236 -32.65 -24.47 -14.77
C VAL A 236 -32.07 -24.91 -13.41
N ALA A 237 -32.09 -23.99 -12.43
CA ALA A 237 -31.78 -24.19 -11.01
C ALA A 237 -30.30 -24.42 -10.59
N SER A 238 -29.54 -23.32 -10.41
CA SER A 238 -28.79 -23.11 -9.16
C SER A 238 -28.43 -21.64 -8.95
N LEU A 239 -29.37 -20.87 -8.38
CA LEU A 239 -29.04 -19.65 -7.66
C LEU A 239 -28.58 -20.06 -6.25
N ARG A 240 -27.28 -20.13 -6.01
CA ARG A 240 -26.71 -20.22 -4.66
C ARG A 240 -25.59 -19.22 -4.45
N GLU A 241 -25.90 -18.25 -3.60
CA GLU A 241 -25.04 -17.70 -2.54
C GLU A 241 -23.56 -17.53 -2.89
N GLY A 242 -23.15 -16.30 -3.15
CA GLY A 242 -21.74 -15.94 -3.17
C GLY A 242 -21.11 -16.21 -1.81
N VAL A 243 -20.05 -17.01 -1.78
CA VAL A 243 -19.23 -17.16 -0.56
C VAL A 243 -18.48 -15.85 -0.34
N PHE A 244 -18.81 -15.16 0.74
CA PHE A 244 -18.10 -13.97 1.20
C PHE A 244 -17.00 -14.37 2.21
N CYS A 245 -15.94 -13.57 2.32
CA CYS A 245 -15.01 -13.70 3.44
C CYS A 245 -15.77 -13.47 4.77
N THR A 246 -15.89 -14.52 5.58
CA THR A 246 -16.73 -14.59 6.77
C THR A 246 -16.31 -13.60 7.86
N SER A 247 -17.29 -13.08 8.61
CA SER A 247 -17.10 -12.00 9.59
C SER A 247 -16.19 -12.35 10.77
N SER A 248 -15.93 -13.64 11.01
CA SER A 248 -15.04 -14.15 12.07
C SER A 248 -13.55 -13.98 11.77
N ASP A 249 -13.16 -13.75 10.52
CA ASP A 249 -11.74 -13.64 10.14
C ASP A 249 -11.28 -12.17 10.18
N PRO A 250 -10.14 -11.84 10.84
CA PRO A 250 -9.57 -10.49 10.85
C PRO A 250 -8.86 -10.13 9.53
N SER A 251 -9.37 -10.61 8.39
CA SER A 251 -8.70 -10.52 7.10
C SER A 251 -8.98 -9.20 6.38
N LYS A 252 -7.98 -8.76 5.60
CA LYS A 252 -8.02 -7.62 4.66
C LYS A 252 -9.20 -7.67 3.67
N HIS A 253 -9.84 -8.83 3.51
CA HIS A 253 -10.85 -9.11 2.49
C HIS A 253 -12.27 -9.31 3.04
N ARG A 254 -12.50 -9.07 4.34
CA ARG A 254 -13.82 -9.21 4.99
C ARG A 254 -14.93 -8.50 4.17
N GLY A 255 -16.04 -9.21 3.95
CA GLY A 255 -17.21 -8.69 3.22
C GLY A 255 -17.08 -8.64 1.69
N ARG A 256 -15.90 -8.93 1.12
CA ARG A 256 -15.76 -9.07 -0.34
C ARG A 256 -16.22 -10.45 -0.82
N PRO A 257 -16.78 -10.57 -2.04
CA PRO A 257 -17.10 -11.87 -2.63
C PRO A 257 -15.82 -12.60 -3.01
N MET A 258 -15.73 -13.91 -2.76
CA MET A 258 -14.49 -14.67 -2.96
C MET A 258 -13.93 -14.58 -4.39
N GLN A 259 -14.80 -14.41 -5.39
CA GLN A 259 -14.44 -14.23 -6.80
C GLN A 259 -13.59 -12.97 -7.05
N GLU A 260 -13.87 -11.88 -6.34
CA GLU A 260 -13.08 -10.64 -6.40
C GLU A 260 -11.74 -10.81 -5.68
N VAL A 261 -11.74 -11.53 -4.54
CA VAL A 261 -10.53 -11.82 -3.78
C VAL A 261 -9.56 -12.72 -4.57
N VAL A 262 -10.08 -13.69 -5.32
CA VAL A 262 -9.28 -14.52 -6.26
C VAL A 262 -8.62 -13.65 -7.36
N ALA A 263 -9.33 -12.65 -7.87
CA ALA A 263 -8.82 -11.78 -8.93
C ALA A 263 -7.82 -10.71 -8.42
N GLU A 264 -8.04 -10.15 -7.22
CA GLU A 264 -7.20 -9.07 -6.67
C GLU A 264 -6.05 -9.54 -5.77
N ASP A 265 -6.21 -10.68 -5.08
CA ASP A 265 -5.23 -11.21 -4.12
C ASP A 265 -5.14 -12.75 -4.16
N PRO A 266 -4.62 -13.32 -5.27
CA PRO A 266 -4.41 -14.76 -5.39
C PRO A 266 -3.43 -15.30 -4.32
N ALA A 267 -2.52 -14.46 -3.83
CA ALA A 267 -1.59 -14.82 -2.75
C ALA A 267 -2.31 -15.10 -1.42
N TYR A 268 -3.33 -14.31 -1.06
CA TYR A 268 -4.20 -14.61 0.07
C TYR A 268 -4.98 -15.92 -0.14
N CYS A 269 -5.52 -16.16 -1.34
CA CYS A 269 -6.25 -17.38 -1.65
C CYS A 269 -5.38 -18.65 -1.50
N LEU A 270 -4.11 -18.56 -1.87
CA LEU A 270 -3.14 -19.65 -1.69
C LEU A 270 -2.70 -19.83 -0.23
N TRP A 271 -2.62 -18.74 0.53
CA TRP A 271 -2.45 -18.83 1.99
C TRP A 271 -3.65 -19.53 2.63
N VAL A 272 -4.89 -19.27 2.19
CA VAL A 272 -6.08 -19.99 2.67
C VAL A 272 -5.99 -21.48 2.32
N LEU A 273 -5.63 -21.84 1.09
CA LEU A 273 -5.42 -23.24 0.69
C LEU A 273 -4.37 -23.93 1.59
N GLN A 274 -3.22 -23.28 1.82
CA GLN A 274 -2.15 -23.80 2.68
C GLN A 274 -2.56 -23.94 4.15
N GLN A 275 -3.26 -22.95 4.72
CA GLN A 275 -3.68 -23.01 6.12
C GLN A 275 -4.81 -24.03 6.34
N ALA A 276 -5.64 -24.31 5.34
CA ALA A 276 -6.71 -25.31 5.45
C ALA A 276 -6.21 -26.74 5.62
N GLU A 277 -5.02 -27.05 5.11
CA GLU A 277 -4.35 -28.35 5.26
C GLU A 277 -3.93 -28.63 6.73
N ALA A 278 -3.86 -27.61 7.59
CA ALA A 278 -3.51 -27.81 8.99
C ALA A 278 -4.61 -28.63 9.73
N PRO A 279 -4.24 -29.61 10.58
CA PRO A 279 -5.21 -30.40 11.34
C PRO A 279 -6.03 -29.55 12.33
N THR A 280 -5.50 -28.39 12.72
CA THR A 280 -6.13 -27.38 13.59
C THR A 280 -6.89 -26.28 12.83
N ALA A 281 -6.97 -26.32 11.50
CA ALA A 281 -7.66 -25.31 10.70
C ALA A 281 -9.15 -25.20 11.04
N SER A 282 -9.68 -23.98 11.08
CA SER A 282 -11.09 -23.73 11.37
C SER A 282 -12.00 -24.26 10.25
N HIS A 283 -13.25 -24.58 10.60
CA HIS A 283 -14.24 -25.07 9.63
C HIS A 283 -14.46 -24.08 8.47
N GLY A 284 -14.55 -22.78 8.77
CA GLY A 284 -14.72 -21.73 7.75
C GLY A 284 -13.55 -21.68 6.76
N LEU A 285 -12.32 -21.81 7.25
CA LEU A 285 -11.12 -21.77 6.41
C LEU A 285 -11.01 -23.02 5.52
N ARG A 286 -11.46 -24.19 6.01
CA ARG A 286 -11.58 -25.42 5.22
C ARG A 286 -12.66 -25.33 4.13
N GLU A 287 -13.85 -24.82 4.44
CA GLU A 287 -14.89 -24.61 3.42
C GLU A 287 -14.47 -23.56 2.39
N MET A 288 -13.74 -22.52 2.80
CA MET A 288 -13.16 -21.52 1.88
C MET A 288 -12.13 -22.16 0.93
N ALA A 289 -11.21 -22.97 1.44
CA ALA A 289 -10.25 -23.72 0.63
C ALA A 289 -10.92 -24.73 -0.32
N LYS A 290 -12.00 -25.39 0.12
CA LYS A 290 -12.83 -26.27 -0.71
C LYS A 290 -13.57 -25.50 -1.81
N TRP A 291 -14.07 -24.29 -1.53
CA TRP A 291 -14.64 -23.41 -2.55
C TRP A 291 -13.59 -22.97 -3.57
N LEU A 292 -12.40 -22.55 -3.14
CA LEU A 292 -11.28 -22.18 -4.02
C LEU A 292 -10.86 -23.39 -4.88
N THR A 293 -10.79 -24.58 -4.29
CA THR A 293 -10.56 -25.85 -4.96
C THR A 293 -11.61 -26.19 -6.02
N ALA A 294 -12.88 -25.76 -5.85
CA ALA A 294 -13.92 -26.00 -6.85
C ALA A 294 -13.97 -24.92 -7.94
N ASN A 295 -13.75 -23.65 -7.60
CA ASN A 295 -14.08 -22.50 -8.47
C ASN A 295 -12.86 -21.76 -9.03
N ALA A 296 -11.67 -21.93 -8.44
CA ALA A 296 -10.42 -21.30 -8.84
C ALA A 296 -9.37 -22.36 -9.18
N SER A 297 -9.66 -23.21 -10.17
CA SER A 297 -8.76 -24.28 -10.63
C SER A 297 -7.37 -23.78 -11.05
N HIS A 298 -7.26 -22.54 -11.53
CA HIS A 298 -5.99 -21.87 -11.84
C HIS A 298 -5.10 -21.59 -10.59
N LEU A 299 -5.63 -21.76 -9.37
CA LEU A 299 -4.86 -21.77 -8.12
C LEU A 299 -4.44 -23.19 -7.68
N LYS A 300 -4.94 -24.25 -8.33
CA LYS A 300 -4.54 -25.64 -8.04
C LYS A 300 -3.24 -26.03 -8.72
N ASP A 301 -3.03 -25.52 -9.93
CA ASP A 301 -1.68 -25.43 -10.46
C ASP A 301 -0.90 -24.68 -9.39
N LYS A 302 0.04 -25.39 -8.74
CA LYS A 302 0.77 -24.93 -7.55
C LYS A 302 1.76 -23.85 -7.96
N GLY A 303 1.23 -22.76 -8.52
CA GLY A 303 1.96 -21.60 -8.97
C GLY A 303 2.81 -21.17 -7.82
N CYS A 304 4.12 -21.28 -8.00
CA CYS A 304 5.01 -20.73 -7.02
C CYS A 304 4.86 -19.19 -7.11
N PHE A 305 4.65 -18.49 -6.00
CA PHE A 305 4.59 -17.02 -6.00
C PHE A 305 5.89 -16.46 -5.44
N ALA A 306 6.37 -15.34 -5.98
CA ALA A 306 7.50 -14.63 -5.38
C ALA A 306 7.12 -14.08 -3.99
N SER A 307 8.05 -14.22 -3.04
CA SER A 307 7.84 -13.94 -1.61
C SER A 307 8.85 -12.90 -1.16
N GLY A 308 8.37 -11.73 -0.74
CA GLY A 308 9.20 -10.58 -0.43
C GLY A 308 9.80 -9.88 -1.66
N GLY A 309 10.31 -8.67 -1.43
CA GLY A 309 10.95 -7.84 -2.46
C GLY A 309 10.01 -7.32 -3.56
N LYS A 310 10.61 -6.91 -4.68
CA LYS A 310 9.95 -6.27 -5.84
C LYS A 310 8.80 -7.09 -6.45
N TYR A 311 8.87 -8.42 -6.33
CA TYR A 311 7.96 -9.35 -6.99
C TYR A 311 6.94 -10.01 -6.06
N HIS A 312 6.85 -9.57 -4.80
CA HIS A 312 5.94 -10.21 -3.83
C HIS A 312 4.51 -10.32 -4.35
N GLY A 313 3.96 -11.54 -4.35
CA GLY A 313 2.59 -11.81 -4.80
C GLY A 313 2.42 -11.97 -6.30
N ARG A 314 3.49 -11.90 -7.12
CA ARG A 314 3.45 -12.31 -8.53
C ARG A 314 3.70 -13.80 -8.69
N PRO A 315 3.01 -14.49 -9.61
CA PRO A 315 3.27 -15.89 -9.91
C PRO A 315 4.62 -16.02 -10.65
N MET A 316 5.32 -17.13 -10.44
CA MET A 316 6.61 -17.41 -11.08
C MET A 316 6.47 -17.61 -12.59
N SER A 317 5.29 -18.00 -13.11
CA SER A 317 5.00 -18.05 -14.55
C SER A 317 5.26 -16.72 -15.24
N ASP A 318 4.72 -15.64 -14.67
CA ASP A 318 4.86 -14.29 -15.22
C ASP A 318 6.32 -13.86 -15.13
N LEU A 319 6.97 -14.13 -13.99
CA LEU A 319 8.37 -13.78 -13.74
C LEU A 319 9.35 -14.52 -14.66
N VAL A 320 9.04 -15.75 -15.12
CA VAL A 320 9.85 -16.43 -16.15
C VAL A 320 9.87 -15.61 -17.45
N THR A 321 8.78 -14.93 -17.79
CA THR A 321 8.67 -14.09 -18.99
C THR A 321 9.08 -12.63 -18.78
N GLU A 322 8.84 -12.05 -17.59
CA GLU A 322 9.10 -10.65 -17.26
C GLU A 322 10.54 -10.41 -16.76
N ASP A 323 11.09 -11.33 -15.96
CA ASP A 323 12.41 -11.22 -15.35
C ASP A 323 13.09 -12.61 -15.19
N ALA A 324 13.61 -13.11 -16.30
CA ALA A 324 14.46 -14.29 -16.34
C ALA A 324 15.72 -14.16 -15.44
N SER A 325 16.18 -12.94 -15.12
CA SER A 325 17.34 -12.72 -14.24
C SER A 325 16.99 -12.99 -12.78
N TYR A 326 15.82 -12.58 -12.30
CA TYR A 326 15.30 -12.97 -10.99
C TYR A 326 15.12 -14.48 -10.87
N CYS A 327 14.55 -15.12 -11.90
CA CYS A 327 14.37 -16.58 -11.91
C CYS A 327 15.72 -17.32 -11.86
N LYS A 328 16.74 -16.84 -12.59
CA LYS A 328 18.12 -17.35 -12.51
C LYS A 328 18.77 -17.09 -11.15
N TRP A 329 18.46 -15.97 -10.49
CA TRP A 329 18.90 -15.70 -9.11
C TRP A 329 18.28 -16.70 -8.12
N VAL A 330 16.98 -16.99 -8.24
CA VAL A 330 16.28 -18.02 -7.42
C VAL A 330 16.96 -19.38 -7.59
N LEU A 331 17.16 -19.83 -8.84
CA LEU A 331 17.83 -21.11 -9.16
C LEU A 331 19.26 -21.18 -8.59
N ARG A 332 20.03 -20.08 -8.67
CA ARG A 332 21.39 -20.02 -8.11
C ARG A 332 21.37 -20.03 -6.57
N ARG A 333 20.51 -19.22 -5.95
CA ARG A 333 20.48 -19.03 -4.49
C ARG A 333 19.92 -20.25 -3.77
N ALA A 334 19.05 -21.04 -4.40
CA ALA A 334 18.54 -22.30 -3.86
C ALA A 334 19.57 -23.45 -3.82
N LYS A 335 20.71 -23.33 -4.52
CA LYS A 335 21.84 -24.30 -4.41
C LYS A 335 22.62 -24.17 -3.09
N ASP A 336 22.46 -23.05 -2.37
CA ASP A 336 23.05 -22.85 -1.05
C ASP A 336 22.30 -23.73 0.00
N PRO A 337 22.98 -24.59 0.78
CA PRO A 337 22.35 -25.39 1.83
C PRO A 337 21.60 -24.56 2.89
N SER A 338 22.01 -23.30 3.11
CA SER A 338 21.37 -22.34 4.03
C SER A 338 20.12 -21.67 3.46
N SER A 339 19.76 -21.93 2.20
CA SER A 339 18.55 -21.37 1.59
C SER A 339 17.27 -21.88 2.27
N SER A 340 16.26 -21.01 2.36
CA SER A 340 14.98 -21.37 2.96
C SER A 340 14.24 -22.42 2.13
N GLN A 341 13.45 -23.26 2.80
CA GLN A 341 12.64 -24.30 2.14
C GLN A 341 11.79 -23.70 1.00
N THR A 342 11.10 -22.60 1.26
CA THR A 342 10.29 -21.89 0.27
C THR A 342 11.10 -21.47 -0.96
N LEU A 343 12.38 -21.11 -0.82
CA LEU A 343 13.23 -20.76 -1.97
C LEU A 343 13.58 -22.01 -2.82
N ARG A 344 13.83 -23.14 -2.16
CA ARG A 344 14.11 -24.43 -2.82
C ARG A 344 12.89 -24.97 -3.58
N GLU A 345 11.69 -24.81 -3.02
CA GLU A 345 10.42 -25.15 -3.68
C GLU A 345 10.24 -24.35 -4.99
N LYS A 346 10.60 -23.05 -5.02
CA LYS A 346 10.55 -22.25 -6.26
C LYS A 346 11.56 -22.71 -7.29
N ALA A 347 12.75 -23.08 -6.84
CA ALA A 347 13.79 -23.57 -7.73
C ALA A 347 13.40 -24.92 -8.35
N LEU A 348 12.74 -25.81 -7.59
CA LEU A 348 12.13 -27.03 -8.13
C LEU A 348 11.03 -26.70 -9.15
N TRP A 349 10.10 -25.80 -8.83
CA TRP A 349 9.06 -25.36 -9.77
C TRP A 349 9.66 -24.80 -11.07
N LEU A 350 10.69 -23.95 -10.97
CA LEU A 350 11.42 -23.38 -12.12
C LEU A 350 12.14 -24.44 -12.96
N LYS A 351 12.70 -25.49 -12.34
CA LYS A 351 13.32 -26.61 -13.07
C LYS A 351 12.31 -27.39 -13.90
N GLU A 352 11.13 -27.63 -13.34
CA GLU A 352 10.04 -28.36 -13.97
C GLU A 352 9.37 -27.55 -15.09
N HIS A 353 9.09 -26.26 -14.86
CA HIS A 353 8.29 -25.43 -15.75
C HIS A 353 9.12 -24.53 -16.70
N ALA A 354 10.41 -24.31 -16.41
CA ALA A 354 11.30 -23.46 -17.19
C ALA A 354 12.75 -24.02 -17.27
N PRO A 355 12.95 -25.29 -17.69
CA PRO A 355 14.27 -25.94 -17.71
C PRO A 355 15.33 -25.18 -18.52
N HIS A 356 14.92 -24.48 -19.58
CA HIS A 356 15.77 -23.59 -20.38
C HIS A 356 16.49 -22.50 -19.55
N LEU A 357 15.97 -22.10 -18.38
CA LEU A 357 16.64 -21.16 -17.49
C LEU A 357 17.80 -21.81 -16.72
N GLU A 358 17.72 -23.11 -16.41
CA GLU A 358 18.84 -23.87 -15.85
C GLU A 358 19.89 -24.19 -16.93
N GLU A 359 19.47 -24.54 -18.15
CA GLU A 359 20.37 -24.69 -19.31
C GLU A 359 21.13 -23.38 -19.59
N GLN A 360 20.46 -22.23 -19.61
CA GLN A 360 21.11 -20.92 -19.77
C GLN A 360 22.03 -20.56 -18.59
N LEU A 361 21.84 -21.14 -17.41
CA LEU A 361 22.77 -21.01 -16.28
C LEU A 361 23.98 -21.94 -16.44
N ALA A 362 23.77 -23.17 -16.92
CA ALA A 362 24.82 -24.17 -17.15
C ALA A 362 25.73 -23.77 -18.32
N ALA A 363 25.18 -23.37 -19.47
CA ALA A 363 25.92 -22.92 -20.63
C ALA A 363 26.81 -21.69 -20.32
N LYS A 364 26.41 -20.84 -19.37
CA LYS A 364 27.22 -19.71 -18.89
C LYS A 364 28.37 -20.11 -17.95
N VAL A 365 28.39 -21.35 -17.47
CA VAL A 365 29.47 -21.95 -16.67
C VAL A 365 30.40 -22.79 -17.55
N GLU A 366 29.88 -23.40 -18.62
CA GLU A 366 30.65 -24.27 -19.53
C GLU A 366 31.32 -23.57 -20.71
N ALA A 367 30.94 -22.32 -21.04
CA ALA A 367 31.75 -21.49 -21.92
C ALA A 367 33.18 -21.41 -21.35
N PRO A 368 34.22 -21.90 -22.06
CA PRO A 368 35.56 -21.99 -21.51
C PRO A 368 36.17 -20.60 -21.41
N ILE A 369 35.94 -19.94 -20.26
CA ILE A 369 36.73 -18.80 -19.83
C ILE A 369 38.13 -19.34 -19.57
N THR A 370 38.98 -19.25 -20.59
CA THR A 370 40.43 -19.53 -20.55
C THR A 370 41.10 -18.51 -19.64
N GLY A 371 40.92 -18.71 -18.34
CA GLY A 371 41.10 -17.68 -17.33
C GLY A 371 40.43 -18.04 -16.00
N VAL A 372 40.44 -19.31 -15.60
CA VAL A 372 39.92 -19.79 -14.30
C VAL A 372 40.82 -19.25 -13.16
N ARG A 373 40.62 -17.97 -12.81
CA ARG A 373 41.08 -17.43 -11.53
C ARG A 373 40.18 -18.01 -10.44
N LYS A 374 40.68 -19.02 -9.73
CA LYS A 374 40.09 -19.51 -8.48
C LYS A 374 39.82 -18.34 -7.54
N GLY A 375 38.55 -18.13 -7.19
CA GLY A 375 38.13 -17.54 -5.92
C GLY A 375 38.67 -16.16 -5.58
N LYS A 376 38.80 -15.24 -6.54
CA LYS A 376 38.77 -13.81 -6.18
C LYS A 376 37.30 -13.45 -5.97
N GLU A 377 36.89 -13.29 -4.72
CA GLU A 377 35.57 -12.71 -4.41
C GLU A 377 35.48 -11.36 -5.14
N GLU A 378 34.46 -11.21 -6.00
CA GLU A 378 34.10 -9.91 -6.58
C GLU A 378 33.90 -8.95 -5.41
N SER A 379 34.69 -7.87 -5.35
CA SER A 379 34.65 -7.00 -4.18
C SER A 379 33.26 -6.39 -4.08
N ASP A 380 32.78 -6.14 -2.85
CA ASP A 380 31.49 -5.46 -2.66
C ASP A 380 31.46 -4.10 -3.41
N GLU A 381 32.62 -3.48 -3.66
CA GLU A 381 32.77 -2.25 -4.45
C GLU A 381 32.57 -2.46 -5.95
N GLU A 382 33.13 -3.53 -6.55
CA GLU A 382 32.96 -3.86 -7.97
C GLU A 382 31.51 -4.26 -8.25
N PHE A 383 30.91 -5.05 -7.35
CA PHE A 383 29.48 -5.36 -7.37
C PHE A 383 28.61 -4.09 -7.31
N LEU A 384 28.88 -3.18 -6.38
CA LEU A 384 28.11 -1.93 -6.25
C LEU A 384 28.31 -1.00 -7.45
N SER A 385 29.52 -0.94 -8.02
CA SER A 385 29.82 -0.14 -9.21
C SER A 385 28.98 -0.59 -10.40
N ARG A 386 28.93 -1.91 -10.66
CA ARG A 386 28.06 -2.48 -11.69
C ARG A 386 26.58 -2.25 -11.38
N LEU A 387 26.18 -2.42 -10.11
CA LEU A 387 24.79 -2.23 -9.67
C LEU A 387 24.28 -0.79 -9.85
N VAL A 388 25.13 0.23 -9.67
CA VAL A 388 24.77 1.64 -9.94
C VAL A 388 24.40 1.86 -11.40
N ALA A 389 25.06 1.17 -12.33
CA ALA A 389 24.73 1.20 -13.76
C ALA A 389 23.51 0.33 -14.11
N GLU A 390 23.42 -0.89 -13.57
CA GLU A 390 22.38 -1.87 -13.93
C GLU A 390 21.01 -1.63 -13.24
N ASP A 391 20.98 -1.27 -11.95
CA ASP A 391 19.75 -1.05 -11.18
C ASP A 391 19.91 0.09 -10.13
N PRO A 392 19.89 1.36 -10.57
CA PRO A 392 19.91 2.50 -9.65
C PRO A 392 18.69 2.52 -8.72
N SER A 393 17.57 1.87 -9.06
CA SER A 393 16.39 1.76 -8.18
C SER A 393 16.66 0.86 -6.98
N TYR A 394 17.44 -0.21 -7.15
CA TYR A 394 17.88 -1.06 -6.06
C TYR A 394 18.99 -0.40 -5.23
N CYS A 395 19.88 0.39 -5.83
CA CYS A 395 20.80 1.25 -5.08
C CYS A 395 20.05 2.28 -4.19
N LEU A 396 18.99 2.90 -4.72
CA LEU A 396 18.08 3.75 -3.93
C LEU A 396 17.31 2.96 -2.85
N TRP A 397 17.06 1.66 -3.03
CA TRP A 397 16.55 0.80 -1.96
C TRP A 397 17.61 0.55 -0.87
N ILE A 398 18.86 0.24 -1.23
CA ILE A 398 19.97 0.08 -0.28
C ILE A 398 20.14 1.35 0.57
N LEU A 399 20.19 2.52 -0.06
CA LEU A 399 20.30 3.82 0.62
C LEU A 399 19.14 4.12 1.58
N ARG A 400 17.93 3.61 1.29
CA ARG A 400 16.75 3.75 2.17
C ARG A 400 16.79 2.76 3.33
N ALA A 401 16.90 1.47 3.02
CA ALA A 401 16.87 0.40 4.01
C ALA A 401 18.06 0.48 4.98
N ALA A 402 19.18 1.09 4.60
CA ALA A 402 20.30 1.38 5.50
C ALA A 402 20.01 2.44 6.58
N LYS A 403 18.97 3.27 6.44
CA LYS A 403 18.55 4.26 7.44
C LYS A 403 17.69 3.67 8.57
N GLU A 404 17.15 2.47 8.38
CA GLU A 404 16.31 1.80 9.37
C GLU A 404 17.17 1.42 10.61
N LYS A 405 16.62 1.55 11.82
CA LYS A 405 17.38 1.29 13.06
C LYS A 405 17.94 -0.14 13.14
N GLU A 406 17.23 -1.07 12.52
CA GLU A 406 17.57 -2.50 12.46
C GLU A 406 18.43 -2.88 11.24
N ALA A 407 18.84 -1.91 10.42
CA ALA A 407 19.64 -2.15 9.22
C ALA A 407 20.95 -2.89 9.54
N SER A 408 21.22 -3.97 8.80
CA SER A 408 22.46 -4.74 9.00
C SER A 408 23.70 -3.90 8.70
N ARG A 409 24.82 -4.22 9.36
CA ARG A 409 26.10 -3.52 9.15
C ARG A 409 26.50 -3.50 7.67
N LYS A 410 26.42 -4.65 6.99
CA LYS A 410 26.73 -4.76 5.55
C LYS A 410 25.85 -3.87 4.67
N LEU A 411 24.57 -3.66 5.04
CA LEU A 411 23.68 -2.76 4.29
C LEU A 411 24.08 -1.29 4.50
N ARG A 412 24.47 -0.91 5.73
CA ARG A 412 25.01 0.41 6.06
C ARG A 412 26.35 0.68 5.36
N ASP A 413 27.26 -0.29 5.34
CA ASP A 413 28.55 -0.18 4.65
C ASP A 413 28.35 0.04 3.14
N ARG A 414 27.45 -0.74 2.51
CA ARG A 414 27.07 -0.56 1.09
C ARG A 414 26.43 0.81 0.83
N ALA A 415 25.55 1.29 1.71
CA ALA A 415 24.96 2.61 1.60
C ALA A 415 25.98 3.74 1.79
N ALA A 416 26.99 3.56 2.65
CA ALA A 416 28.10 4.49 2.81
C ALA A 416 28.99 4.55 1.56
N TRP A 417 29.25 3.39 0.92
CA TRP A 417 29.95 3.34 -0.37
C TRP A 417 29.16 4.07 -1.47
N LEU A 418 27.88 3.73 -1.66
CA LEU A 418 26.99 4.41 -2.62
C LEU A 418 26.92 5.92 -2.36
N SER A 419 26.86 6.31 -1.08
CA SER A 419 26.87 7.70 -0.62
C SER A 419 28.15 8.48 -0.95
N LYS A 420 29.26 7.79 -1.23
CA LYS A 420 30.57 8.38 -1.55
C LYS A 420 30.87 8.33 -3.04
N HIS A 421 30.57 7.21 -3.69
CA HIS A 421 30.95 6.91 -5.08
C HIS A 421 29.82 7.18 -6.09
N ALA A 422 28.57 7.24 -5.65
CA ALA A 422 27.40 7.58 -6.48
C ALA A 422 26.58 8.72 -5.86
N PRO A 423 27.16 9.93 -5.65
CA PRO A 423 26.49 11.06 -4.99
C PRO A 423 25.20 11.51 -5.70
N HIS A 424 25.09 11.32 -7.01
CA HIS A 424 23.86 11.55 -7.78
C HIS A 424 22.65 10.74 -7.26
N LEU A 425 22.87 9.59 -6.61
CA LEU A 425 21.81 8.81 -5.96
C LEU A 425 21.34 9.41 -4.63
N LYS A 426 22.12 10.30 -3.99
CA LYS A 426 21.66 11.11 -2.84
C LYS A 426 20.81 12.29 -3.30
N GLU A 427 21.22 12.94 -4.39
CA GLU A 427 20.57 14.15 -4.92
C GLU A 427 19.15 13.88 -5.42
N THR A 428 18.90 12.65 -5.89
CA THR A 428 17.56 12.19 -6.28
C THR A 428 16.70 11.92 -5.03
N GLN A 429 16.28 12.98 -4.34
CA GLN A 429 15.25 12.88 -3.31
C GLN A 429 13.95 12.34 -3.93
N VAL A 430 13.30 11.41 -3.23
CA VAL A 430 12.09 10.71 -3.69
C VAL A 430 10.98 10.92 -2.66
N VAL A 431 9.77 11.24 -3.10
CA VAL A 431 8.63 11.48 -2.19
C VAL A 431 8.34 10.24 -1.35
N ARG A 432 8.50 10.38 -0.02
CA ARG A 432 8.31 9.31 0.97
C ARG A 432 6.85 9.20 1.47
N MET A 433 6.11 10.32 1.41
CA MET A 433 4.74 10.44 1.89
C MET A 433 3.79 9.38 1.31
N ARG A 434 2.71 9.07 2.05
CA ARG A 434 1.58 8.27 1.56
C ARG A 434 0.69 9.08 0.59
N SER A 435 1.23 9.47 -0.56
CA SER A 435 0.52 10.21 -1.61
C SER A 435 0.55 9.45 -2.94
N VAL A 436 -0.21 9.94 -3.93
CA VAL A 436 -0.16 9.46 -5.33
C VAL A 436 1.19 9.71 -6.03
N HIS A 437 2.11 10.40 -5.33
CA HIS A 437 3.47 10.69 -5.80
C HIS A 437 4.55 9.86 -5.11
N ARG A 438 4.18 8.92 -4.23
CA ARG A 438 5.14 8.05 -3.52
C ARG A 438 6.04 7.31 -4.50
N GLY A 439 7.35 7.45 -4.34
CA GLY A 439 8.33 6.80 -5.21
C GLY A 439 8.77 7.62 -6.43
N ILE A 440 8.22 8.82 -6.65
CA ILE A 440 8.64 9.73 -7.72
C ILE A 440 9.80 10.62 -7.25
N PRO A 441 10.85 10.83 -8.07
CA PRO A 441 11.86 11.87 -7.85
C PRO A 441 11.26 13.27 -7.68
N LEU A 442 11.74 14.06 -6.71
CA LEU A 442 11.29 15.44 -6.52
C LEU A 442 11.50 16.34 -7.76
N PRO A 443 12.64 16.29 -8.49
CA PRO A 443 12.77 17.06 -9.74
C PRO A 443 11.69 16.76 -10.78
N GLN A 444 11.34 15.49 -10.93
CA GLN A 444 10.26 15.07 -11.82
C GLN A 444 8.90 15.56 -11.33
N LEU A 445 8.67 15.55 -10.02
CA LEU A 445 7.41 16.02 -9.45
C LEU A 445 7.22 17.52 -9.61
N VAL A 446 8.30 18.31 -9.49
CA VAL A 446 8.28 19.75 -9.82
C VAL A 446 7.90 19.97 -11.28
N ALA A 447 8.42 19.15 -12.21
CA ALA A 447 8.10 19.24 -13.64
C ALA A 447 6.71 18.68 -14.02
N GLU A 448 6.11 17.80 -13.21
CA GLU A 448 4.80 17.18 -13.51
C GLU A 448 3.62 17.86 -12.82
N ASP A 449 3.81 18.30 -11.56
CA ASP A 449 2.78 18.84 -10.68
C ASP A 449 3.39 19.93 -9.75
N PRO A 450 3.84 21.07 -10.31
CA PRO A 450 4.40 22.17 -9.52
C PRO A 450 3.39 22.74 -8.51
N ARG A 451 2.09 22.57 -8.76
CA ARG A 451 1.02 22.97 -7.84
C ARG A 451 1.03 22.14 -6.55
N TRP A 452 1.27 20.83 -6.64
CA TRP A 452 1.50 19.99 -5.46
C TRP A 452 2.78 20.38 -4.72
N CYS A 453 3.87 20.67 -5.43
CA CYS A 453 5.11 21.12 -4.81
C CYS A 453 4.94 22.46 -4.08
N ARG A 454 4.21 23.41 -4.67
CA ARG A 454 3.84 24.67 -4.00
C ARG A 454 3.01 24.43 -2.74
N PHE A 455 1.97 23.59 -2.82
CA PHE A 455 1.18 23.22 -1.63
C PHE A 455 2.09 22.72 -0.49
N VAL A 456 3.10 21.88 -0.78
CA VAL A 456 4.08 21.43 0.22
C VAL A 456 4.96 22.55 0.77
N LEU A 457 5.32 23.55 -0.04
CA LEU A 457 6.05 24.75 0.41
C LEU A 457 5.21 25.60 1.37
N ASP A 458 3.91 25.72 1.11
CA ASP A 458 2.95 26.51 1.89
C ASP A 458 2.59 25.83 3.24
N GLN A 459 2.75 24.51 3.35
CA GLN A 459 2.59 23.77 4.62
C GLN A 459 3.78 23.95 5.58
N VAL A 460 4.16 25.21 5.87
CA VAL A 460 5.31 25.55 6.74
C VAL A 460 5.17 24.99 8.17
N GLU A 461 3.94 24.82 8.66
CA GLU A 461 3.64 24.28 10.00
C GLU A 461 3.40 22.75 10.02
N ALA A 462 3.66 22.03 8.92
CA ALA A 462 3.48 20.58 8.88
C ALA A 462 4.35 19.87 9.94
N LYS A 463 3.72 19.23 10.92
CA LYS A 463 4.38 18.44 11.98
C LYS A 463 5.00 17.11 11.48
N CYS A 464 5.21 16.98 10.17
CA CYS A 464 5.65 15.75 9.49
C CYS A 464 7.07 15.98 8.96
N GLU A 465 8.05 15.23 9.48
CA GLU A 465 9.46 15.36 9.12
C GLU A 465 9.69 15.23 7.60
N GLU A 466 8.95 14.35 6.93
CA GLU A 466 9.03 14.16 5.48
C GLU A 466 8.50 15.34 4.67
N PHE A 467 7.52 16.12 5.19
CA PHE A 467 7.12 17.38 4.54
C PHE A 467 8.24 18.41 4.65
N THR A 468 8.88 18.51 5.82
CA THR A 468 9.99 19.43 6.06
C THR A 468 11.19 19.12 5.17
N GLU A 469 11.60 17.84 5.04
CA GLU A 469 12.66 17.43 4.11
C GLU A 469 12.34 17.86 2.65
N VAL A 470 11.12 17.61 2.18
CA VAL A 470 10.69 17.96 0.82
C VAL A 470 10.63 19.48 0.64
N ALA A 471 10.08 20.22 1.60
CA ALA A 471 9.96 21.66 1.54
C ALA A 471 11.33 22.35 1.55
N VAL A 472 12.32 21.84 2.30
CA VAL A 472 13.72 22.32 2.26
C VAL A 472 14.30 22.09 0.85
N TRP A 473 14.19 20.88 0.31
CA TRP A 473 14.72 20.58 -1.02
C TRP A 473 14.09 21.47 -2.11
N LEU A 474 12.77 21.69 -2.04
CA LEU A 474 12.04 22.57 -2.98
C LEU A 474 12.50 24.03 -2.90
N ARG A 475 12.80 24.55 -1.70
CA ARG A 475 13.32 25.93 -1.51
C ARG A 475 14.72 26.10 -2.11
N GLU A 476 15.54 25.07 -2.05
CA GLU A 476 16.92 25.08 -2.56
C GLU A 476 17.00 24.89 -4.08
N ASN A 477 16.10 24.08 -4.65
CA ASN A 477 16.21 23.62 -6.05
C ASN A 477 15.13 24.20 -6.99
N ALA A 478 14.04 24.73 -6.46
CA ALA A 478 12.92 25.32 -7.21
C ALA A 478 12.37 26.59 -6.51
N PRO A 479 13.22 27.61 -6.22
CA PRO A 479 12.78 28.84 -5.55
C PRO A 479 11.66 29.57 -6.29
N GLU A 480 11.57 29.41 -7.61
CA GLU A 480 10.56 30.01 -8.49
C GLU A 480 9.12 29.60 -8.12
N LEU A 481 8.95 28.44 -7.47
CA LEU A 481 7.65 27.99 -6.95
C LEU A 481 7.08 28.91 -5.85
N ARG A 482 7.91 29.76 -5.24
CA ARG A 482 7.47 30.80 -4.29
C ARG A 482 7.04 32.10 -4.97
N GLU A 483 7.55 32.37 -6.17
CA GLU A 483 7.36 33.63 -6.90
C GLU A 483 6.10 33.60 -7.78
N ALA A 484 5.72 32.42 -8.28
CA ALA A 484 4.39 32.17 -8.84
C ALA A 484 3.29 32.65 -7.87
N SER A 485 2.13 33.10 -8.35
CA SER A 485 1.05 33.63 -7.48
C SER A 485 0.09 32.52 -7.03
N SER A 486 -0.44 32.59 -5.81
CA SER A 486 -1.46 31.61 -5.34
C SER A 486 -2.77 31.73 -6.14
N ASP A 487 -3.07 32.94 -6.61
CA ASP A 487 -4.41 33.32 -7.02
C ASP A 487 -4.65 33.17 -8.53
N SER A 488 -3.59 33.04 -9.35
CA SER A 488 -3.71 32.76 -10.79
C SER A 488 -2.64 31.81 -11.35
N LEU A 489 -2.62 30.58 -10.85
CA LEU A 489 -1.85 29.48 -11.47
C LEU A 489 -2.33 29.06 -12.88
N GLN A 490 -3.26 29.80 -13.50
CA GLN A 490 -3.60 29.68 -14.91
C GLN A 490 -2.81 30.66 -15.79
N ASP A 491 -2.42 31.82 -15.25
CA ASP A 491 -1.57 32.78 -15.96
C ASP A 491 -0.08 32.42 -15.84
N ASP A 492 0.31 31.66 -14.81
CA ASP A 492 1.69 31.21 -14.53
C ASP A 492 2.19 30.04 -15.42
N GLU A 493 1.44 29.62 -16.47
CA GLU A 493 1.84 28.51 -17.35
C GLU A 493 3.26 28.68 -17.97
N PRO A 494 3.73 29.89 -18.37
CA PRO A 494 5.10 30.07 -18.86
C PRO A 494 6.18 29.79 -17.79
N ILE A 495 5.91 30.13 -16.52
CA ILE A 495 6.82 29.86 -15.39
C ILE A 495 6.88 28.35 -15.14
N ILE A 496 5.73 27.68 -15.21
CA ILE A 496 5.62 26.22 -15.09
C ILE A 496 6.37 25.51 -16.21
N GLU A 497 6.26 25.96 -17.46
CA GLU A 497 6.95 25.37 -18.61
C GLU A 497 8.47 25.57 -18.52
N GLU A 498 8.93 26.77 -18.15
CA GLU A 498 10.35 27.08 -17.93
C GLU A 498 10.96 26.27 -16.77
N LEU A 499 10.26 26.16 -15.65
CA LEU A 499 10.69 25.33 -14.51
C LEU A 499 10.75 23.85 -14.89
N SER A 500 9.76 23.36 -15.64
CA SER A 500 9.73 21.99 -16.15
C SER A 500 10.89 21.72 -17.11
N ARG A 501 11.20 22.67 -18.00
CA ARG A 501 12.35 22.62 -18.91
C ARG A 501 13.67 22.53 -18.15
N ARG A 502 13.92 23.42 -17.19
CA ARG A 502 15.13 23.40 -16.34
C ARG A 502 15.28 22.11 -15.53
N MET A 503 14.18 21.61 -14.97
CA MET A 503 14.20 20.32 -14.25
C MET A 503 14.49 19.15 -15.19
N LEU A 504 13.94 19.15 -16.41
CA LEU A 504 14.21 18.13 -17.42
C LEU A 504 15.66 18.16 -17.90
N GLU A 505 16.22 19.35 -18.15
CA GLU A 505 17.59 19.53 -18.62
C GLU A 505 18.63 19.04 -17.60
N ARG A 506 18.40 19.28 -16.30
CA ARG A 506 19.31 18.92 -15.21
C ARG A 506 19.10 17.51 -14.67
N TYR A 507 17.86 17.02 -14.62
CA TYR A 507 17.50 15.77 -13.93
C TYR A 507 16.75 14.74 -14.81
N GLY A 508 16.47 15.04 -16.08
CA GLY A 508 15.60 14.22 -16.94
C GLY A 508 16.05 12.77 -17.12
N GLN A 509 17.35 12.49 -17.05
CA GLN A 509 17.92 11.13 -17.07
C GLN A 509 17.45 10.25 -15.90
N TRP A 510 17.02 10.86 -14.79
CA TRP A 510 16.52 10.17 -13.58
C TRP A 510 14.99 10.18 -13.46
N PHE A 511 14.27 10.88 -14.35
CA PHE A 511 12.81 10.85 -14.37
C PHE A 511 12.34 9.43 -14.70
N VAL A 512 11.29 8.95 -14.06
CA VAL A 512 10.74 7.60 -14.22
C VAL A 512 9.37 7.60 -14.89
N ILE A 513 9.08 6.57 -15.68
CA ILE A 513 7.73 6.35 -16.20
C ILE A 513 6.78 5.99 -15.05
N ARG A 514 5.66 6.70 -14.91
CA ARG A 514 4.70 6.45 -13.81
C ARG A 514 3.73 5.31 -14.09
N HIS A 515 3.43 5.03 -15.36
CA HIS A 515 2.32 4.18 -15.79
C HIS A 515 2.68 3.25 -16.96
N GLY A 516 1.99 2.11 -17.08
CA GLY A 516 2.17 1.16 -18.19
C GLY A 516 3.38 0.22 -18.04
N LYS A 517 3.74 -0.48 -19.13
CA LYS A 517 4.75 -1.55 -19.16
C LYS A 517 6.14 -1.12 -18.66
N HIS A 518 6.51 0.14 -18.87
CA HIS A 518 7.82 0.67 -18.50
C HIS A 518 7.84 1.34 -17.11
N ARG A 519 6.79 1.16 -16.30
CA ARG A 519 6.66 1.80 -14.98
C ARG A 519 7.90 1.59 -14.10
N MET A 520 8.34 2.68 -13.46
CA MET A 520 9.59 2.83 -12.68
C MET A 520 10.91 2.72 -13.46
N LYS A 521 10.92 2.45 -14.78
CA LYS A 521 12.15 2.64 -15.57
C LYS A 521 12.43 4.12 -15.78
N THR A 522 13.72 4.50 -15.80
CA THR A 522 14.15 5.87 -16.10
C THR A 522 13.89 6.23 -17.55
N PHE A 523 13.76 7.52 -17.86
CA PHE A 523 13.59 7.99 -19.24
C PHE A 523 14.79 7.60 -20.11
N ALA A 524 16.02 7.66 -19.58
CA ALA A 524 17.21 7.18 -20.26
C ALA A 524 17.08 5.70 -20.67
N ALA A 525 16.79 4.81 -19.72
CA ALA A 525 16.61 3.37 -20.01
C ALA A 525 15.43 3.11 -20.97
N VAL A 526 14.38 3.92 -20.95
CA VAL A 526 13.22 3.76 -21.86
C VAL A 526 13.51 4.26 -23.27
N VAL A 527 14.35 5.29 -23.43
CA VAL A 527 14.81 5.75 -24.74
C VAL A 527 15.73 4.72 -25.39
N GLU A 528 16.63 4.13 -24.61
CA GLU A 528 17.59 3.11 -25.06
C GLU A 528 16.92 1.75 -25.33
N GLU A 529 16.24 1.16 -24.34
CA GLU A 529 15.69 -0.19 -24.44
C GLU A 529 14.38 -0.27 -25.25
N ALA A 530 13.63 0.84 -25.35
CA ALA A 530 12.24 0.83 -25.83
C ALA A 530 11.90 1.98 -26.80
N PRO A 531 12.67 2.18 -27.90
CA PRO A 531 12.43 3.27 -28.86
C PRO A 531 11.04 3.21 -29.52
N SER A 532 10.42 2.02 -29.63
CA SER A 532 9.04 1.86 -30.10
C SER A 532 8.01 2.45 -29.14
N PHE A 533 8.25 2.39 -27.82
CA PHE A 533 7.41 3.02 -26.81
C PHE A 533 7.56 4.54 -26.82
N VAL A 534 8.78 5.06 -27.04
CA VAL A 534 9.01 6.50 -27.24
C VAL A 534 8.25 7.01 -28.47
N ARG A 535 8.33 6.33 -29.62
CA ARG A 535 7.55 6.69 -30.83
C ARG A 535 6.03 6.64 -30.60
N TRP A 536 5.55 5.72 -29.76
CA TRP A 536 4.15 5.69 -29.34
C TRP A 536 3.80 6.89 -28.45
N ALA A 537 4.67 7.27 -27.51
CA ALA A 537 4.48 8.44 -26.66
C ALA A 537 4.49 9.74 -27.49
N GLU A 538 5.38 9.88 -28.48
CA GLU A 538 5.43 10.99 -29.43
C GLU A 538 4.10 11.15 -30.19
N LYS A 539 3.59 10.06 -30.77
CA LYS A 539 2.27 10.05 -31.44
C LYS A 539 1.13 10.39 -30.49
N THR A 540 1.17 9.86 -29.26
CA THR A 540 0.13 10.10 -28.25
C THR A 540 0.11 11.56 -27.81
N VAL A 541 1.27 12.17 -27.56
CA VAL A 541 1.41 13.59 -27.23
C VAL A 541 0.94 14.45 -28.41
N ALA A 542 1.37 14.15 -29.64
CA ALA A 542 0.96 14.90 -30.83
C ALA A 542 -0.57 14.89 -31.03
N ARG A 543 -1.22 13.72 -30.89
CA ARG A 543 -2.69 13.62 -30.97
C ARG A 543 -3.37 14.44 -29.88
N ASN A 544 -2.91 14.33 -28.63
CA ASN A 544 -3.48 15.07 -27.50
C ASN A 544 -3.28 16.60 -27.61
N THR A 545 -2.30 17.07 -28.39
CA THR A 545 -2.11 18.50 -28.70
C THR A 545 -3.04 18.96 -29.84
N ALA A 546 -3.33 18.09 -30.80
CA ALA A 546 -4.27 18.39 -31.89
C ALA A 546 -5.74 18.38 -31.41
N GLU A 547 -6.10 17.42 -30.57
CA GLU A 547 -7.39 17.35 -29.89
C GLU A 547 -7.43 18.37 -28.75
N LYS A 548 -7.85 19.62 -29.02
CA LYS A 548 -7.91 20.76 -28.07
C LYS A 548 -8.82 20.57 -26.83
N GLY A 549 -9.24 19.35 -26.51
CA GLY A 549 -10.14 19.02 -25.40
C GLY A 549 -9.52 18.06 -24.38
N ALA A 550 -9.27 18.55 -23.17
CA ALA A 550 -8.92 17.76 -21.98
C ALA A 550 -7.64 16.90 -22.09
N VAL A 551 -6.49 17.58 -22.03
CA VAL A 551 -5.18 16.97 -21.72
C VAL A 551 -5.22 16.34 -20.31
N GLY A 552 -5.54 15.05 -20.22
CA GLY A 552 -5.59 14.32 -18.95
C GLY A 552 -4.22 14.23 -18.26
N ARG A 553 -4.18 14.27 -16.92
CA ARG A 553 -2.95 14.36 -16.10
C ARG A 553 -1.81 13.39 -16.48
N ASN A 554 -2.16 12.19 -16.97
CA ASN A 554 -1.18 11.18 -17.41
C ASN A 554 -0.34 11.62 -18.62
N SER A 555 -0.72 12.70 -19.30
CA SER A 555 0.01 13.27 -20.44
C SER A 555 1.35 13.89 -20.05
N ASN A 556 1.49 14.51 -18.87
CA ASN A 556 2.69 15.28 -18.53
C ASN A 556 3.94 14.40 -18.44
N ASN A 557 3.83 13.20 -17.84
CA ASN A 557 4.92 12.21 -17.83
C ASN A 557 5.37 11.83 -19.27
N PHE A 558 4.44 11.71 -20.22
CA PHE A 558 4.77 11.44 -21.62
C PHE A 558 5.28 12.66 -22.39
N LYS A 559 4.79 13.88 -22.11
CA LYS A 559 5.34 15.13 -22.66
C LYS A 559 6.82 15.26 -22.28
N LEU A 560 7.15 15.06 -21.00
CA LEU A 560 8.52 15.11 -20.49
C LEU A 560 9.40 14.01 -21.09
N LEU A 561 8.91 12.77 -21.23
CA LEU A 561 9.64 11.70 -21.92
C LEU A 561 9.97 12.08 -23.38
N VAL A 562 8.99 12.62 -24.11
CA VAL A 562 9.15 13.05 -25.50
C VAL A 562 10.14 14.21 -25.63
N ALA A 563 10.07 15.18 -24.71
CA ALA A 563 11.02 16.29 -24.65
C ALA A 563 12.46 15.80 -24.36
N PHE A 564 12.63 14.87 -23.40
CA PHE A 564 13.93 14.28 -23.08
C PHE A 564 14.50 13.47 -24.26
N ALA A 565 13.68 12.66 -24.93
CA ALA A 565 14.09 11.91 -26.12
C ALA A 565 14.52 12.83 -27.28
N ARG A 566 13.87 14.00 -27.44
CA ARG A 566 14.29 15.03 -28.39
C ARG A 566 15.62 15.67 -27.99
N GLN A 567 15.81 15.96 -26.71
CA GLN A 567 17.04 16.56 -26.18
C GLN A 567 18.26 15.63 -26.33
N LEU A 568 18.09 14.32 -26.17
CA LEU A 568 19.16 13.36 -26.45
C LEU A 568 19.55 13.35 -27.93
N ARG A 569 18.57 13.22 -28.83
CA ARG A 569 18.82 13.19 -30.29
C ARG A 569 19.45 14.49 -30.82
N SER A 570 19.12 15.65 -30.26
CA SER A 570 19.79 16.91 -30.64
C SER A 570 21.24 16.97 -30.18
N LYS A 571 21.55 16.45 -28.97
CA LYS A 571 22.94 16.35 -28.50
C LYS A 571 23.77 15.41 -29.37
N GLU A 572 23.19 14.30 -29.82
CA GLU A 572 23.82 13.37 -30.77
C GLU A 572 24.17 14.08 -32.09
N THR A 573 23.22 14.81 -32.70
CA THR A 573 23.49 15.55 -33.94
C THR A 573 24.53 16.65 -33.78
N ASP A 574 24.56 17.37 -32.66
CA ASP A 574 25.55 18.42 -32.40
C ASP A 574 26.97 17.83 -32.28
N THR A 575 27.11 16.64 -31.68
CA THR A 575 28.39 15.93 -31.61
C THR A 575 28.86 15.42 -32.98
N GLU A 576 27.96 14.93 -33.84
CA GLU A 576 28.30 14.49 -35.20
C GLU A 576 28.77 15.67 -36.08
N VAL A 577 28.06 16.80 -36.04
CA VAL A 577 28.44 18.02 -36.78
C VAL A 577 29.79 18.55 -36.31
N THR A 578 30.03 18.56 -34.99
CA THR A 578 31.33 19.01 -34.43
C THR A 578 32.48 18.09 -34.88
N PHE A 579 32.27 16.78 -34.91
CA PHE A 579 33.29 15.82 -35.36
C PHE A 579 33.59 15.97 -36.86
N ALA A 580 32.54 16.10 -37.69
CA ALA A 580 32.69 16.32 -39.13
C ALA A 580 33.41 17.64 -39.46
N SER A 581 33.09 18.74 -38.76
CA SER A 581 33.78 20.02 -38.93
C SER A 581 35.24 19.98 -38.45
N GLY A 582 35.55 19.17 -37.43
CA GLY A 582 36.92 18.98 -36.94
C GLY A 582 37.84 18.27 -37.93
N GLN A 583 37.35 17.22 -38.61
CA GLN A 583 38.16 16.47 -39.59
C GLN A 583 38.56 17.32 -40.81
N ILE A 584 37.69 18.22 -41.27
CA ILE A 584 37.94 19.08 -42.45
C ILE A 584 39.11 20.05 -42.21
N LEU A 585 39.39 20.44 -40.96
CA LEU A 585 40.50 21.35 -40.63
C LEU A 585 41.86 20.65 -40.49
N THR A 586 41.91 19.32 -40.33
CA THR A 586 43.17 18.57 -40.17
C THR A 586 43.83 18.12 -41.48
N GLU A 587 43.10 18.10 -42.61
CA GLU A 587 43.68 17.71 -43.91
C GLU A 587 44.30 18.89 -44.71
N GLY A 588 44.22 20.12 -44.18
CA GLY A 588 44.67 21.33 -44.88
C GLY A 588 46.11 21.80 -44.61
N PHE A 589 46.79 21.29 -43.58
CA PHE A 589 48.12 21.79 -43.16
C PHE A 589 49.24 20.76 -43.36
N ALA A 590 49.60 20.49 -44.61
CA ALA A 590 50.85 19.85 -44.95
C ALA A 590 52.03 20.84 -44.75
N PRO A 591 53.08 20.50 -43.98
CA PRO A 591 54.22 21.41 -43.78
C PRO A 591 55.09 21.44 -45.04
N ARG A 592 55.05 22.57 -45.77
CA ARG A 592 56.00 22.89 -46.85
C ARG A 592 57.36 23.25 -46.24
N ALA A 593 58.14 22.25 -45.85
CA ALA A 593 59.44 22.44 -45.23
C ALA A 593 60.45 21.30 -45.50
N THR A 594 60.88 21.13 -46.76
CA THR A 594 62.27 20.81 -47.14
C THR A 594 62.46 20.86 -48.68
N GLU A 595 63.73 20.93 -49.11
CA GLU A 595 64.22 20.85 -50.51
C GLU A 595 63.89 22.02 -51.46
N ILE A 596 64.65 23.11 -51.33
CA ILE A 596 65.60 23.51 -52.41
C ILE A 596 66.93 23.94 -51.75
N MET A 597 67.98 23.13 -51.92
CA MET A 597 69.37 23.59 -51.83
C MET A 597 69.96 23.54 -53.25
N ALA A 598 70.15 24.70 -53.88
CA ALA A 598 70.92 24.86 -55.12
C ALA A 598 71.21 26.35 -55.46
N ALA A 599 71.88 27.05 -54.54
CA ALA A 599 72.68 28.26 -54.79
C ALA A 599 73.60 28.51 -53.60
#